data_AF-A0A7X8H296-F1
#
_entry.id   AF-A0A7X8H296-F1
#
_cell.length_a   1.000
_cell.length_b   1.000
_cell.length_c   1.000
_cell.angle_alpha   90.00
_cell.angle_beta   90.00
_cell.angle_gamma   90.00
#
_symmetry.space_group_name_H-M   'P 1'
#
loop_
_entity.id
_entity.type
_entity.pdbx_description
1 polymer ?
#
loop_
_entity_poly.entity_id
_entity_poly.type
_entity_poly.pdbx_seq_one_letter_code
_entity_poly.pdbx_strand_id
1 'polypeptide(L)'
;MKKIKKVFQFFALIGIIAVMNSCSNEDKNEIVPKTLEQYKQDLGQFVLAEKTKVQNCVMGYNKGDFKYSSDPTNFNALKDNYLNTLLAAEAVLAKTDLTIADIVNANETLADPGKQFNSNLWISDRRPLNDAIVAAQNLLAATSIGTETGQVSSEAATAFSDAITAAKRVRDSSYTIERQVQEAIQKLEEAKNNFLASIIK
;
A
#
# COMPACT_ATOMS: atom_id res chain seq x y z
N MET A 1 15.60 35.79 -30.56
CA MET A 1 15.88 34.37 -30.86
C MET A 1 15.95 33.59 -29.54
N LYS A 2 15.39 32.38 -29.56
CA LYS A 2 14.96 31.49 -28.46
C LYS A 2 15.71 31.61 -27.11
N LYS A 3 14.94 31.90 -26.05
CA LYS A 3 15.35 31.76 -24.64
C LYS A 3 15.35 30.28 -24.24
N ILE A 4 16.45 29.89 -23.61
CA ILE A 4 16.74 28.63 -22.92
C ILE A 4 15.65 28.32 -21.89
N LYS A 5 15.08 27.11 -21.91
CA LYS A 5 14.40 26.52 -20.75
C LYS A 5 15.13 25.25 -20.32
N LYS A 6 15.58 25.30 -19.07
CA LYS A 6 16.27 24.28 -18.30
C LYS A 6 15.48 22.97 -18.31
N VAL A 7 16.10 21.88 -18.77
CA VAL A 7 15.65 20.51 -18.50
C VAL A 7 16.05 20.22 -17.05
N PHE A 8 15.09 20.38 -16.14
CA PHE A 8 15.25 20.15 -14.72
C PHE A 8 14.82 18.71 -14.42
N GLN A 9 15.78 17.93 -13.91
CA GLN A 9 15.64 16.74 -13.07
C GLN A 9 14.25 16.07 -13.01
N PHE A 10 14.14 14.89 -13.61
CA PHE A 10 13.17 13.87 -13.20
C PHE A 10 13.95 12.63 -12.75
N PHE A 11 14.54 12.70 -11.54
CA PHE A 11 15.00 11.50 -10.85
C PHE A 11 13.82 10.95 -10.06
N ALA A 12 13.33 9.77 -10.45
CA ALA A 12 13.04 8.66 -9.55
C ALA A 12 12.39 7.51 -10.34
N LEU A 13 13.23 6.69 -10.99
CA LEU A 13 12.98 5.27 -11.05
C LEU A 13 14.26 4.58 -10.57
N ILE A 14 14.29 4.27 -9.27
CA ILE A 14 15.39 3.54 -8.65
C ILE A 14 15.28 2.09 -9.11
N GLY A 15 16.34 1.62 -9.75
CA GLY A 15 16.57 0.24 -10.15
C GLY A 15 18.03 0.06 -10.52
N ILE A 16 18.90 0.22 -9.52
CA ILE A 16 20.32 -0.16 -9.61
C ILE A 16 20.35 -1.68 -9.74
N ILE A 17 20.82 -2.19 -10.88
CA ILE A 17 21.52 -3.47 -10.94
C ILE A 17 22.89 -3.16 -11.52
N ALA A 18 23.83 -2.81 -10.64
CA ALA A 18 25.25 -2.85 -10.93
C ALA A 18 25.65 -4.33 -10.96
N VAL A 19 25.72 -4.94 -12.14
CA VAL A 19 26.54 -6.14 -12.31
C VAL A 19 27.96 -5.66 -12.45
N MET A 20 28.72 -5.72 -11.35
CA MET A 20 30.15 -5.50 -11.36
C MET A 20 30.79 -6.64 -12.15
N ASN A 21 31.33 -6.32 -13.33
CA ASN A 21 32.39 -7.13 -13.92
C ASN A 21 33.60 -6.23 -14.16
N SER A 22 34.74 -6.72 -13.71
CA SER A 22 35.95 -5.96 -13.44
C SER A 22 36.67 -5.43 -14.67
N CYS A 23 37.26 -4.24 -14.47
CA CYS A 23 38.56 -3.79 -15.00
C CYS A 23 38.71 -3.32 -16.46
N SER A 24 39.26 -2.11 -16.53
CA SER A 24 40.17 -1.55 -17.54
C SER A 24 39.62 -1.33 -18.96
N ASN A 25 39.20 -0.11 -19.26
CA ASN A 25 40.00 0.93 -19.92
C ASN A 25 39.19 2.24 -19.94
N GLU A 26 39.81 3.33 -20.37
CA GLU A 26 39.22 4.67 -20.44
C GLU A 26 38.00 4.74 -21.37
N ASP A 27 36.83 4.30 -20.89
CA ASP A 27 35.62 4.31 -21.69
C ASP A 27 34.72 5.46 -21.26
N LYS A 28 34.49 6.37 -22.20
CA LYS A 28 33.36 7.31 -22.20
C LYS A 28 32.18 6.57 -21.59
N ASN A 29 31.50 7.16 -20.59
CA ASN A 29 30.23 6.64 -20.10
C ASN A 29 29.24 6.57 -21.28
N GLU A 30 29.27 5.48 -22.05
CA GLU A 30 28.30 5.17 -23.08
C GLU A 30 27.02 4.87 -22.33
N ILE A 31 26.15 5.87 -22.28
CA ILE A 31 24.78 5.68 -21.86
C ILE A 31 24.15 4.80 -22.93
N VAL A 32 24.14 3.48 -22.71
CA VAL A 32 23.40 2.56 -23.57
C VAL A 32 21.92 2.94 -23.44
N PRO A 33 21.27 3.46 -24.50
CA PRO A 33 19.88 3.87 -24.41
C PRO A 33 19.01 2.64 -24.14
N LYS A 34 18.09 2.75 -23.18
CA LYS A 34 17.11 1.70 -22.91
C LYS A 34 16.34 1.35 -24.19
N THR A 35 16.13 0.05 -24.42
CA THR A 35 15.32 -0.44 -25.53
C THR A 35 13.83 -0.14 -25.29
N LEU A 36 13.03 -0.19 -26.36
CA LEU A 36 11.57 -0.08 -26.26
C LEU A 36 10.98 -1.08 -25.26
N GLU A 37 11.43 -2.35 -25.33
CA GLU A 37 10.96 -3.40 -24.42
C GLU A 37 11.31 -3.11 -22.96
N GLN A 38 12.50 -2.55 -22.69
CA GLN A 38 12.87 -2.17 -21.32
C GLN A 38 11.98 -1.04 -20.79
N TYR A 39 11.72 -0.01 -21.61
CA TYR A 39 10.78 1.06 -21.24
C TYR A 39 9.37 0.54 -20.99
N LYS A 40 8.90 -0.40 -21.83
CA LYS A 40 7.59 -1.04 -21.72
C LYS A 40 7.47 -1.85 -20.42
N GLN A 41 8.49 -2.65 -20.11
CA GLN A 41 8.52 -3.44 -18.89
C GLN A 41 8.54 -2.55 -17.64
N ASP A 42 9.40 -1.53 -17.61
CA ASP A 42 9.53 -0.63 -16.47
C ASP A 42 8.20 0.09 -16.16
N LEU A 43 7.57 0.70 -17.17
CA LEU A 43 6.29 1.37 -17.00
C LEU A 43 5.17 0.38 -16.66
N GLY A 44 5.16 -0.80 -17.29
CA GLY A 44 4.16 -1.84 -17.03
C GLY A 44 4.18 -2.33 -15.58
N GLN A 45 5.36 -2.55 -15.00
CA GLN A 45 5.51 -2.94 -13.60
C GLN A 45 5.06 -1.82 -12.65
N PHE A 46 5.43 -0.57 -12.94
CA PHE A 46 4.98 0.58 -12.17
C PHE A 46 3.45 0.73 -12.17
N VAL A 47 2.82 0.67 -13.36
CA VAL A 47 1.37 0.77 -13.52
C VAL A 47 0.65 -0.35 -12.76
N LEU A 48 1.14 -1.58 -12.82
CA LEU A 48 0.55 -2.71 -12.08
C LEU A 48 0.61 -2.51 -10.56
N ALA A 49 1.75 -2.06 -10.05
CA ALA A 49 1.93 -1.81 -8.62
C ALA A 49 1.02 -0.68 -8.13
N GLU A 50 0.97 0.46 -8.84
CA GLU A 50 0.12 1.58 -8.46
C GLU A 50 -1.38 1.25 -8.61
N LYS A 51 -1.80 0.50 -9.64
CA LYS A 51 -3.20 0.02 -9.75
C LYS A 51 -3.61 -0.78 -8.52
N THR A 52 -2.76 -1.74 -8.12
CA THR A 52 -3.00 -2.59 -6.95
C THR A 52 -3.14 -1.74 -5.68
N LYS A 53 -2.25 -0.76 -5.48
CA LYS A 53 -2.32 0.19 -4.36
C LYS A 53 -3.60 1.02 -4.38
N VAL A 54 -3.94 1.63 -5.51
CA VAL A 54 -5.12 2.51 -5.65
C VAL A 54 -6.41 1.74 -5.41
N GLN A 55 -6.52 0.53 -5.96
CA GLN A 55 -7.71 -0.32 -5.80
C GLN A 55 -7.92 -0.75 -4.35
N ASN A 56 -6.84 -1.14 -3.66
CA ASN A 56 -6.89 -1.61 -2.27
C ASN A 56 -6.96 -0.47 -1.24
N CYS A 57 -6.71 0.78 -1.65
CA CYS A 57 -6.83 1.92 -0.77
C CYS A 57 -8.31 2.26 -0.50
N VAL A 58 -8.64 2.48 0.77
CA VAL A 58 -9.96 2.84 1.28
C VAL A 58 -9.80 4.11 2.12
N MET A 59 -10.74 5.06 2.09
CA MET A 59 -10.64 6.31 2.88
C MET A 59 -10.84 6.04 4.39
N GLY A 60 -10.33 6.87 5.31
CA GLY A 60 -10.50 6.66 6.76
C GLY A 60 -10.99 7.89 7.50
N TYR A 61 -11.82 7.71 8.52
CA TYR A 61 -12.23 8.77 9.45
C TYR A 61 -11.27 8.79 10.63
N ASN A 62 -10.61 9.92 10.88
CA ASN A 62 -9.66 10.08 11.98
C ASN A 62 -10.27 11.01 13.04
N LYS A 63 -10.76 10.45 14.16
CA LYS A 63 -11.38 11.23 15.24
C LYS A 63 -10.27 11.87 16.09
N GLY A 64 -9.78 13.04 15.68
CA GLY A 64 -8.84 13.84 16.48
C GLY A 64 -7.66 14.44 15.73
N ASP A 65 -7.51 14.23 14.41
CA ASP A 65 -6.43 14.83 13.63
C ASP A 65 -6.94 15.90 12.65
N PHE A 66 -6.29 17.06 12.64
CA PHE A 66 -6.73 18.36 12.10
C PHE A 66 -6.70 18.49 10.56
N LYS A 67 -6.69 17.38 9.83
CA LYS A 67 -6.75 17.41 8.35
C LYS A 67 -7.73 16.37 7.83
N TYR A 68 -8.97 16.60 8.21
CA TYR A 68 -10.16 16.02 7.62
C TYR A 68 -10.43 16.68 6.26
N SER A 69 -10.52 15.92 5.18
CA SER A 69 -11.45 16.30 4.11
C SER A 69 -12.79 15.70 4.51
N SER A 70 -13.73 16.54 4.92
CA SER A 70 -15.10 16.14 5.25
C SER A 70 -15.89 15.59 4.07
N ASP A 71 -15.30 15.63 2.88
CA ASP A 71 -15.94 15.25 1.64
C ASP A 71 -15.43 13.89 1.13
N PRO A 72 -16.18 12.79 1.36
CA PRO A 72 -15.88 11.48 0.79
C PRO A 72 -15.87 11.46 -0.74
N THR A 73 -16.54 12.42 -1.37
CA THR A 73 -16.60 12.59 -2.82
C THR A 73 -15.23 12.93 -3.38
N ASN A 74 -14.43 13.72 -2.66
CA ASN A 74 -13.12 14.16 -3.12
C ASN A 74 -12.11 13.00 -3.17
N PHE A 75 -12.05 12.13 -2.15
CA PHE A 75 -11.15 10.97 -2.19
C PHE A 75 -11.53 9.99 -3.30
N ASN A 76 -12.82 9.67 -3.44
CA ASN A 76 -13.30 8.77 -4.50
C ASN A 76 -12.99 9.36 -5.88
N ALA A 77 -13.22 10.67 -6.08
CA ALA A 77 -12.86 11.34 -7.32
C ALA A 77 -11.36 11.28 -7.63
N LEU A 78 -10.50 11.48 -6.63
CA LEU A 78 -9.04 11.36 -6.80
C LEU A 78 -8.59 9.92 -7.10
N LYS A 79 -9.20 8.94 -6.42
CA LYS A 79 -8.98 7.51 -6.66
C LYS A 79 -9.37 7.12 -8.08
N ASP A 80 -10.58 7.49 -8.50
CA ASP A 80 -11.12 7.17 -9.83
C ASP A 80 -10.29 7.86 -10.92
N ASN A 81 -9.94 9.13 -10.73
CA ASN A 81 -9.09 9.87 -11.66
C ASN A 81 -7.73 9.17 -11.87
N TYR A 82 -7.05 8.81 -10.78
CA TYR A 82 -5.75 8.16 -10.91
C TYR A 82 -5.87 6.74 -11.48
N LEU A 83 -6.87 5.96 -11.07
CA LEU A 83 -7.13 4.62 -11.62
C LEU A 83 -7.42 4.66 -13.13
N ASN A 84 -8.23 5.61 -13.59
CA ASN A 84 -8.51 5.79 -15.02
C ASN A 84 -7.26 6.16 -15.81
N THR A 85 -6.38 6.98 -15.24
CA THR A 85 -5.11 7.36 -15.89
C THR A 85 -4.14 6.16 -15.97
N LEU A 86 -4.08 5.33 -14.93
CA LEU A 86 -3.32 4.08 -14.93
C LEU A 86 -3.84 3.07 -15.97
N LEU A 87 -5.17 2.93 -16.10
CA LEU A 87 -5.80 2.10 -17.12
C LEU A 87 -5.51 2.62 -18.54
N ALA A 88 -5.50 3.94 -18.74
CA ALA A 88 -5.13 4.53 -20.01
C ALA A 88 -3.65 4.26 -20.37
N ALA A 89 -2.73 4.35 -19.40
CA ALA A 89 -1.32 4.01 -19.61
C ALA A 89 -1.13 2.53 -19.95
N GLU A 90 -1.86 1.62 -19.30
CA GLU A 90 -1.88 0.19 -19.64
C GLU A 90 -2.36 -0.06 -21.07
N ALA A 91 -3.41 0.64 -21.51
CA ALA A 91 -3.90 0.55 -22.88
C ALA A 91 -2.87 1.06 -23.91
N VAL A 92 -2.09 2.10 -23.58
CA VAL A 92 -0.97 2.55 -24.42
C VAL A 92 0.06 1.44 -24.59
N LEU A 93 0.44 0.75 -23.51
CA LEU A 93 1.45 -0.34 -23.56
C LEU A 93 1.00 -1.55 -24.40
N ALA A 94 -0.30 -1.68 -24.69
CA ALA A 94 -0.87 -2.74 -25.52
C ALA A 94 -0.89 -2.45 -27.03
N LYS A 95 -0.51 -1.23 -27.46
CA LYS A 95 -0.45 -0.86 -28.89
C LYS A 95 0.52 -1.74 -29.66
N THR A 96 0.15 -2.10 -30.89
CA THR A 96 1.00 -2.86 -31.82
C THR A 96 2.11 -2.02 -32.45
N ASP A 97 1.90 -0.71 -32.56
CA ASP A 97 2.79 0.30 -33.13
C ASP A 97 3.45 1.18 -32.04
N LEU A 98 3.60 0.63 -30.83
CA LEU A 98 4.11 1.34 -29.66
C LEU A 98 5.50 1.98 -29.91
N THR A 99 5.64 3.26 -29.57
CA THR A 99 6.92 3.97 -29.61
C THR A 99 7.42 4.36 -28.21
N ILE A 100 8.71 4.68 -28.09
CA ILE A 100 9.26 5.23 -26.83
C ILE A 100 8.55 6.55 -26.47
N ALA A 101 8.19 7.37 -27.47
CA ALA A 101 7.47 8.62 -27.25
C ALA A 101 6.08 8.38 -26.64
N ASP A 102 5.36 7.34 -27.07
CA ASP A 102 4.09 6.95 -26.45
C ASP A 102 4.27 6.61 -24.96
N ILE A 103 5.31 5.85 -24.61
CA ILE A 103 5.59 5.43 -23.23
C ILE A 103 5.94 6.64 -22.35
N VAL A 104 6.80 7.53 -22.86
CA VAL A 104 7.20 8.75 -22.13
C VAL A 104 5.98 9.63 -21.88
N ASN A 105 5.16 9.88 -22.90
CA ASN A 105 3.95 10.67 -22.77
C ASN A 105 2.97 10.03 -21.77
N ALA A 106 2.76 8.72 -21.85
CA ALA A 106 1.91 8.00 -20.90
C ALA A 106 2.41 8.15 -19.46
N ASN A 107 3.71 7.97 -19.24
CA ASN A 107 4.32 8.13 -17.91
C ASN A 107 4.18 9.57 -17.38
N GLU A 108 4.34 10.58 -18.23
CA GLU A 108 4.13 11.98 -17.87
C GLU A 108 2.70 12.23 -17.39
N THR A 109 1.69 11.64 -18.04
CA THR A 109 0.29 11.81 -17.61
C THR A 109 -0.02 11.23 -16.23
N LEU A 110 0.78 10.28 -15.73
CA LEU A 110 0.59 9.68 -14.40
C LEU A 110 0.98 10.62 -13.26
N ALA A 111 1.84 11.61 -13.53
CA ALA A 111 2.50 12.40 -12.49
C ALA A 111 1.51 13.21 -11.63
N ASP A 112 0.63 13.98 -12.28
CA ASP A 112 -0.30 14.87 -11.56
C ASP A 112 -1.40 14.10 -10.80
N PRO A 113 -2.15 13.16 -11.44
CA PRO A 113 -3.15 12.36 -10.72
C PRO A 113 -2.52 11.51 -9.62
N GLY A 114 -1.34 10.93 -9.86
CA GLY A 114 -0.61 10.17 -8.86
C GLY A 114 -0.19 11.04 -7.68
N LYS A 115 0.33 12.25 -7.92
CA LYS A 115 0.66 13.20 -6.86
C LYS A 115 -0.57 13.61 -6.06
N GLN A 116 -1.68 13.93 -6.72
CA GLN A 116 -2.92 14.32 -6.06
C GLN A 116 -3.47 13.18 -5.18
N PHE A 117 -3.50 11.95 -5.70
CA PHE A 117 -3.90 10.78 -4.93
C PHE A 117 -2.98 10.57 -3.72
N ASN A 118 -1.67 10.52 -3.94
CA ASN A 118 -0.67 10.27 -2.89
C ASN A 118 -0.63 11.36 -1.80
N SER A 119 -0.81 12.63 -2.18
CA SER A 119 -0.87 13.73 -1.20
C SER A 119 -2.11 13.66 -0.30
N ASN A 120 -3.09 12.86 -0.71
CA ASN A 120 -4.30 12.56 0.05
C ASN A 120 -4.28 11.13 0.63
N LEU A 121 -3.14 10.42 0.59
CA LEU A 121 -2.90 9.20 1.35
C LEU A 121 -2.29 9.59 2.69
N TRP A 122 -3.04 9.40 3.77
CA TRP A 122 -2.60 9.78 5.12
C TRP A 122 -2.11 8.55 5.86
N ILE A 123 -0.93 8.66 6.48
CA ILE A 123 -0.35 7.62 7.33
C ILE A 123 -1.28 7.40 8.52
N SER A 124 -1.71 6.16 8.74
CA SER A 124 -2.44 5.75 9.94
C SER A 124 -1.50 5.56 11.12
N ASP A 125 -1.94 5.97 12.31
CA ASP A 125 -1.25 5.58 13.54
C ASP A 125 -1.61 4.13 13.89
N ARG A 126 -0.65 3.23 13.73
CA ARG A 126 -0.86 1.79 13.99
C ARG A 126 -0.48 1.36 15.40
N ARG A 127 0.03 2.28 16.22
CA ARG A 127 0.42 1.99 17.61
C ARG A 127 -0.76 1.48 18.43
N PRO A 128 -1.97 2.10 18.39
CA PRO A 128 -3.11 1.59 19.14
C PRO A 128 -3.52 0.16 18.77
N LEU A 129 -3.48 -0.17 17.46
CA LEU A 129 -3.76 -1.54 17.01
C LEU A 129 -2.66 -2.51 17.45
N ASN A 130 -1.40 -2.10 17.41
CA ASN A 130 -0.31 -2.92 17.93
C ASN A 130 -0.46 -3.20 19.43
N ASP A 131 -0.81 -2.20 20.22
CA ASP A 131 -1.01 -2.36 21.67
C ASP A 131 -2.17 -3.31 21.97
N ALA A 132 -3.28 -3.20 21.23
CA ALA A 132 -4.41 -4.12 21.31
C ALA A 132 -4.02 -5.56 20.94
N ILE A 133 -3.22 -5.74 19.87
CA ILE A 133 -2.69 -7.05 19.46
C ILE A 133 -1.82 -7.66 20.57
N VAL A 134 -0.90 -6.88 21.15
CA VAL A 134 -0.03 -7.36 22.23
C VAL A 134 -0.86 -7.77 23.45
N ALA A 135 -1.84 -6.95 23.85
CA ALA A 135 -2.74 -7.28 24.95
C ALA A 135 -3.54 -8.57 24.69
N ALA A 136 -4.08 -8.74 23.49
CA ALA A 136 -4.82 -9.93 23.09
C ALA A 136 -3.93 -11.20 23.08
N GLN A 137 -2.70 -11.10 22.58
CA GLN A 137 -1.73 -12.20 22.60
C GLN A 137 -1.37 -12.62 24.03
N ASN A 138 -1.14 -11.65 24.92
CA ASN A 138 -0.84 -11.93 26.32
C ASN A 138 -2.02 -12.60 27.02
N LEU A 139 -3.25 -12.15 26.74
CA LEU A 139 -4.46 -12.77 27.28
C LEU A 139 -4.60 -14.23 26.82
N LEU A 140 -4.46 -14.49 25.51
CA LEU A 140 -4.56 -15.84 24.97
C LEU A 140 -3.49 -16.76 25.56
N ALA A 141 -2.26 -16.28 25.69
CA ALA A 141 -1.15 -17.05 26.27
C ALA A 141 -1.33 -17.34 27.78
N ALA A 142 -2.01 -16.45 28.51
CA ALA A 142 -2.26 -16.60 29.94
C ALA A 142 -3.49 -17.49 30.24
N THR A 143 -4.29 -17.85 29.23
CA THR A 143 -5.55 -18.59 29.43
C THR A 143 -5.36 -20.07 29.12
N SER A 144 -5.65 -20.93 30.09
CA SER A 144 -5.60 -22.39 29.91
C SER A 144 -6.70 -22.88 28.99
N ILE A 145 -6.34 -23.75 28.05
CA ILE A 145 -7.29 -24.39 27.11
C ILE A 145 -7.68 -25.76 27.63
N GLY A 146 -8.99 -26.06 27.67
CA GLY A 146 -9.51 -27.37 28.04
C GLY A 146 -11.00 -27.34 28.37
N THR A 147 -11.44 -28.25 29.23
CA THR A 147 -12.87 -28.49 29.54
C THR A 147 -13.23 -28.23 31.00
N GLU A 148 -12.28 -27.78 31.82
CA GLU A 148 -12.51 -27.53 33.25
C GLU A 148 -12.90 -26.07 33.52
N THR A 149 -13.52 -25.81 34.67
CA THR A 149 -13.84 -24.45 35.12
C THR A 149 -12.59 -23.56 35.14
N GLY A 150 -12.73 -22.34 34.62
CA GLY A 150 -11.64 -21.38 34.44
C GLY A 150 -10.84 -21.56 33.15
N GLN A 151 -11.12 -22.60 32.35
CA GLN A 151 -10.49 -22.83 31.05
C GLN A 151 -11.38 -22.34 29.90
N VAL A 152 -10.77 -22.17 28.73
CA VAL A 152 -11.46 -21.87 27.47
C VAL A 152 -11.43 -23.08 26.53
N SER A 153 -12.46 -23.26 25.71
CA SER A 153 -12.46 -24.33 24.71
C SER A 153 -11.41 -24.08 23.63
N SER A 154 -10.95 -25.15 22.98
CA SER A 154 -10.02 -25.05 21.84
C SER A 154 -10.61 -24.25 20.67
N GLU A 155 -11.92 -24.34 20.45
CA GLU A 155 -12.64 -23.61 19.42
C GLU A 155 -12.61 -22.09 19.68
N ALA A 156 -12.92 -21.66 20.91
CA ALA A 156 -12.90 -20.26 21.27
C ALA A 156 -11.46 -19.68 21.27
N ALA A 157 -10.47 -20.46 21.71
CA ALA A 157 -9.06 -20.08 21.59
C ALA A 157 -8.61 -19.92 20.13
N THR A 158 -9.07 -20.80 19.23
CA THR A 158 -8.78 -20.72 17.79
C THR A 158 -9.42 -19.48 17.19
N ALA A 159 -10.70 -19.22 17.45
CA ALA A 159 -11.40 -18.04 16.94
C ALA A 159 -10.73 -16.74 17.39
N PHE A 160 -10.25 -16.67 18.64
CA PHE A 160 -9.53 -15.49 19.13
C PHE A 160 -8.14 -15.35 18.49
N SER A 161 -7.41 -16.45 18.31
CA SER A 161 -6.14 -16.48 17.58
C SER A 161 -6.28 -16.00 16.12
N ASP A 162 -7.36 -16.39 15.45
CA ASP A 162 -7.67 -15.96 14.08
C ASP A 162 -7.94 -14.45 14.02
N ALA A 163 -8.68 -13.92 14.99
CA ALA A 163 -8.91 -12.47 15.10
C ALA A 163 -7.60 -11.69 15.34
N ILE A 164 -6.70 -12.19 16.20
CA ILE A 164 -5.36 -11.62 16.40
C ILE A 164 -4.57 -11.63 15.08
N THR A 165 -4.63 -12.74 14.33
CA THR A 165 -3.94 -12.88 13.04
C THR A 165 -4.49 -11.90 12.00
N ALA A 166 -5.80 -11.73 11.93
CA ALA A 166 -6.44 -10.74 11.06
C ALA A 166 -6.01 -9.31 11.42
N ALA A 167 -5.96 -8.98 12.71
CA ALA A 167 -5.48 -7.68 13.20
C ALA A 167 -4.01 -7.42 12.82
N LYS A 168 -3.12 -8.41 12.95
CA LYS A 168 -1.72 -8.31 12.49
C LYS A 168 -1.63 -8.03 10.99
N ARG A 169 -2.43 -8.72 10.17
CA ARG A 169 -2.46 -8.48 8.71
C ARG A 169 -2.84 -7.03 8.38
N VAL A 170 -3.79 -6.46 9.11
CA VAL A 170 -4.13 -5.03 8.97
C VAL A 170 -2.97 -4.14 9.41
N ARG A 171 -2.36 -4.39 10.57
CA ARG A 171 -1.20 -3.61 11.06
C ARG A 171 -0.03 -3.64 10.06
N ASP A 172 0.25 -4.78 9.45
CA ASP A 172 1.46 -4.99 8.63
C ASP A 172 1.28 -4.55 7.16
N SER A 173 0.03 -4.35 6.70
CA SER A 173 -0.26 -3.91 5.32
C SER A 173 0.27 -2.49 5.06
N SER A 174 1.04 -2.30 3.99
CA SER A 174 1.58 -0.98 3.59
C SER A 174 0.50 0.05 3.21
N TYR A 175 -0.73 -0.41 2.95
CA TYR A 175 -1.85 0.42 2.52
C TYR A 175 -2.87 0.70 3.64
N THR A 176 -2.60 0.22 4.86
CA THR A 176 -3.53 0.41 5.97
C THR A 176 -3.63 1.86 6.37
N ILE A 177 -4.88 2.33 6.36
CA ILE A 177 -5.33 3.66 6.76
C ILE A 177 -6.09 3.60 8.11
N GLU A 178 -6.37 4.78 8.69
CA GLU A 178 -6.85 4.86 10.08
C GLU A 178 -8.17 4.14 10.35
N ARG A 179 -9.14 4.24 9.45
CA ARG A 179 -10.41 3.51 9.63
C ARG A 179 -10.18 2.01 9.70
N GLN A 180 -9.29 1.46 8.88
CA GLN A 180 -8.97 0.03 8.93
C GLN A 180 -8.30 -0.35 10.24
N VAL A 181 -7.47 0.56 10.81
CA VAL A 181 -6.93 0.41 12.17
C VAL A 181 -8.05 0.37 13.21
N GLN A 182 -8.97 1.34 13.20
CA GLN A 182 -10.08 1.40 14.16
C GLN A 182 -11.03 0.20 14.04
N GLU A 183 -11.38 -0.20 12.82
CA GLU A 183 -12.20 -1.39 12.57
C GLU A 183 -11.49 -2.67 13.03
N ALA A 184 -10.17 -2.78 12.84
CA ALA A 184 -9.40 -3.92 13.33
C ALA A 184 -9.33 -3.96 14.86
N ILE A 185 -9.19 -2.79 15.52
CA ILE A 185 -9.26 -2.68 16.98
C ILE A 185 -10.64 -3.12 17.46
N GLN A 186 -11.73 -2.62 16.86
CA GLN A 186 -13.09 -2.97 17.25
C GLN A 186 -13.35 -4.48 17.12
N LYS A 187 -12.99 -5.08 15.97
CA LYS A 187 -13.15 -6.52 15.75
C LYS A 187 -12.31 -7.35 16.72
N LEU A 188 -11.10 -6.91 17.05
CA LEU A 188 -10.25 -7.59 18.02
C LEU A 188 -10.82 -7.50 19.44
N GLU A 189 -11.38 -6.36 19.83
CA GLU A 189 -12.06 -6.19 21.13
C GLU A 189 -13.35 -7.01 21.21
N GLU A 190 -14.14 -7.09 20.15
CA GLU A 190 -15.31 -7.98 20.08
C GLU A 190 -14.91 -9.46 20.23
N ALA A 191 -13.85 -9.89 19.53
CA ALA A 191 -13.31 -11.24 19.65
C ALA A 191 -12.78 -11.52 21.07
N LYS A 192 -12.10 -10.56 21.69
CA LYS A 192 -11.64 -10.64 23.08
C LYS A 192 -12.81 -10.80 24.05
N ASN A 193 -13.89 -10.03 23.88
CA ASN A 193 -15.07 -10.14 24.73
C ASN A 193 -15.74 -11.51 24.59
N ASN A 194 -15.87 -12.03 23.36
CA ASN A 194 -16.40 -13.37 23.11
C ASN A 194 -15.52 -14.46 23.73
N PHE A 195 -14.20 -14.32 23.63
CA PHE A 195 -13.23 -15.21 24.25
C PHE A 195 -13.38 -15.24 25.78
N LEU A 196 -13.46 -14.07 26.43
CA LEU A 196 -13.66 -13.98 27.88
C LEU A 196 -15.02 -14.55 28.32
N ALA A 197 -16.08 -14.31 27.53
CA ALA A 197 -17.41 -14.85 27.81
C ALA A 197 -17.48 -16.37 27.66
N SER A 198 -16.57 -16.98 26.90
CA SER A 198 -16.50 -18.42 26.68
C SER A 198 -15.76 -19.19 27.76
N ILE A 199 -15.20 -18.52 28.77
CA ILE A 199 -14.55 -19.16 29.92
C ILE A 199 -15.60 -20.00 30.67
N ILE A 200 -15.29 -21.28 30.86
CA ILE A 200 -16.13 -22.25 31.56
C ILE A 200 -16.26 -21.82 33.02
N LYS A 201 -17.49 -21.70 33.51
CA LYS A 201 -17.79 -21.24 34.87
C LYS A 201 -17.91 -22.38 35.87
#